data_AF-A0A6J8AB64-F1
#
_entry.id   AF-A0A6J8AB64-F1
#
_cell.length_a   1.000
_cell.length_b   1.000
_cell.length_c   1.000
_cell.angle_alpha   90.00
_cell.angle_beta   90.00
_cell.angle_gamma   90.00
#
_symmetry.space_group_name_H-M   'P 1'
#
loop_
_entity.id
_entity.type
_entity.pdbx_description
1 polymer ?
#
loop_
_entity_poly.entity_id
_entity_poly.type
_entity_poly.pdbx_seq_one_letter_code
_entity_poly.pdbx_strand_id
1 'polypeptide(L)'
;MVGNGIQCIGPGICDCSTNCHQGTCCNGQCECFEGYTGNDCSHYNPNIMANTDVSVGMNVGDLSYYSSELKFVDIAKLLQTWITQRTSGPNANKWDTHEQHLVNWRNDGYPASLPDNMRLGKLMLRDTIGLYAPKGNYTLLYDGEGDISFRFAHEHIMYNGKGRMVININEGKAGIELILSKTNPANPVRNVRFIMPGFEDRYAKFPFYPPFLETFKRYSELRYMDVLHTNGQTTQTGTSYKHGIRRAAIEHMIDLSNWIGANPWFNIPHAADDNFITQFAKLVEKTFRNDLKIYIEYSNEVWNGIFRQTHYTQEQGTKLHLDPNSRKAGMRYYNKRSSEIMQIWKTVFGSQPDKIVPVWAWQTGYQDYTR
;
A
#
# COMPACT_ATOMS: atom_id res chain seq x y z
N MET A 1 -28.21 18.99 30.17
CA MET A 1 -28.02 17.62 29.63
C MET A 1 -27.64 17.76 28.17
N VAL A 2 -26.33 17.77 27.89
CA VAL A 2 -25.81 17.82 26.51
C VAL A 2 -25.91 16.40 25.98
N GLY A 3 -26.68 16.19 24.91
CA GLY A 3 -26.91 14.87 24.35
C GLY A 3 -25.63 14.31 23.73
N ASN A 4 -25.15 13.18 24.25
CA ASN A 4 -24.15 12.31 23.62
C ASN A 4 -24.77 11.59 22.41
N GLY A 5 -25.23 12.35 21.42
CA GLY A 5 -25.82 11.81 20.20
C GLY A 5 -24.72 11.40 19.22
N ILE A 6 -24.59 10.09 19.00
CA ILE A 6 -23.81 9.49 17.91
C ILE A 6 -24.23 10.17 16.59
N GLN A 7 -23.33 10.93 15.96
CA GLN A 7 -23.60 11.62 14.71
C GLN A 7 -23.29 10.67 13.55
N CYS A 8 -24.33 10.17 12.89
CA CYS A 8 -24.15 9.35 11.70
C CYS A 8 -23.89 10.25 10.48
N ILE A 9 -22.74 10.02 9.84
CA ILE A 9 -22.22 10.81 8.70
C ILE A 9 -22.70 10.24 7.35
N GLY A 10 -23.50 9.17 7.36
CA GLY A 10 -24.12 8.57 6.20
C GLY A 10 -24.95 7.34 6.56
N PRO A 11 -25.66 6.71 5.61
CA PRO A 11 -26.43 5.50 5.86
C PRO A 11 -25.50 4.39 6.39
N GLY A 12 -25.70 3.98 7.64
CA GLY A 12 -24.92 2.92 8.28
C GLY A 12 -23.54 3.33 8.81
N ILE A 13 -23.11 4.59 8.67
CA ILE A 13 -21.79 5.05 9.14
C ILE A 13 -21.99 6.04 10.29
N CYS A 14 -21.73 5.57 11.50
CA CYS A 14 -21.86 6.38 12.71
C CYS A 14 -20.48 6.69 13.30
N ASP A 15 -20.25 7.97 13.62
CA ASP A 15 -19.04 8.38 14.33
C ASP A 15 -19.05 7.85 15.76
N CYS A 16 -17.88 7.63 16.34
CA CYS A 16 -17.79 7.00 17.65
C CYS A 16 -18.20 7.96 18.75
N SER A 17 -18.97 7.46 19.71
CA SER A 17 -19.35 8.21 20.91
C SER A 17 -18.15 8.60 21.79
N THR A 18 -17.02 7.94 21.57
CA THR A 18 -15.74 8.11 22.27
C THR A 18 -14.59 8.17 21.25
N ASN A 19 -13.54 8.92 21.57
CA ASN A 19 -12.34 8.97 20.72
C ASN A 19 -11.57 7.64 20.83
N CYS A 20 -11.40 6.91 19.73
CA CYS A 20 -10.64 5.67 19.72
C CYS A 20 -9.14 5.97 19.76
N HIS A 21 -8.47 5.68 20.89
CA HIS A 21 -7.06 6.00 21.09
C HIS A 21 -6.13 5.11 20.26
N GLN A 22 -6.20 3.80 20.45
CA GLN A 22 -5.40 2.80 19.74
C GLN A 22 -6.34 1.80 19.05
N GLY A 23 -7.16 2.34 18.16
CA GLY A 23 -8.19 1.59 17.47
C GLY A 23 -8.83 2.43 16.37
N THR A 24 -9.73 1.80 15.62
CA THR A 24 -10.48 2.46 14.57
C THR A 24 -11.96 2.50 14.92
N CYS A 25 -12.61 3.60 14.61
CA CYS A 25 -14.05 3.72 14.75
C CYS A 25 -14.77 2.95 13.63
N CYS A 26 -15.59 1.98 14.02
CA CYS A 26 -16.46 1.21 13.14
C CYS A 26 -17.88 1.20 13.73
N ASN A 27 -18.84 1.79 13.02
CA ASN A 27 -20.27 1.79 13.38
C ASN A 27 -20.56 2.26 14.83
N GLY A 28 -19.90 3.35 15.26
CA GLY A 28 -20.11 3.93 16.58
C GLY A 28 -19.36 3.25 17.73
N GLN A 29 -18.59 2.19 17.46
CA GLN A 29 -17.77 1.48 18.44
C GLN A 29 -16.28 1.49 18.03
N CYS A 30 -15.39 1.50 19.02
CA CYS A 30 -13.96 1.36 18.78
C CYS A 30 -13.61 -0.12 18.58
N GLU A 31 -13.06 -0.45 17.43
CA GLU A 31 -12.35 -1.70 17.18
C GLU A 31 -10.88 -1.48 17.52
N CYS A 32 -10.41 -2.09 18.61
CA CYS A 32 -9.05 -1.87 19.11
C CYS A 32 -8.00 -2.60 18.28
N PHE A 33 -6.83 -1.99 18.20
CA PHE A 33 -5.64 -2.65 17.70
C PHE A 33 -5.26 -3.83 18.61
N GLU A 34 -4.60 -4.86 18.06
CA GLU A 34 -4.12 -6.02 18.83
C GLU A 34 -3.33 -5.58 20.07
N GLY A 35 -3.57 -6.15 21.24
CA GLY A 35 -2.94 -5.69 22.48
C GLY A 35 -3.62 -4.52 23.19
N TYR A 36 -4.64 -3.88 22.61
CA TYR A 36 -5.41 -2.81 23.26
C TYR A 36 -6.85 -3.24 23.56
N THR A 37 -7.40 -2.72 24.66
CA THR A 37 -8.74 -3.07 25.17
C THR A 37 -9.45 -1.84 25.74
N GLY A 38 -10.72 -2.01 26.12
CA GLY A 38 -11.58 -0.96 26.64
C GLY A 38 -12.45 -0.32 25.56
N ASN A 39 -13.47 0.43 25.98
CA ASN A 39 -14.44 1.03 25.06
C ASN A 39 -13.83 2.11 24.16
N ASP A 40 -12.69 2.68 24.54
CA ASP A 40 -11.94 3.71 23.82
C ASP A 40 -10.55 3.24 23.36
N CYS A 41 -10.21 1.96 23.55
CA CYS A 41 -8.91 1.37 23.23
C CYS A 41 -7.71 2.03 23.91
N SER A 42 -7.87 2.57 25.12
CA SER A 42 -6.79 3.21 25.88
C SER A 42 -5.96 2.23 26.74
N HIS A 43 -6.44 1.01 26.97
CA HIS A 43 -5.81 0.06 27.89
C HIS A 43 -4.96 -0.97 27.15
N TYR A 44 -3.64 -0.83 27.23
CA TYR A 44 -2.70 -1.83 26.73
C TYR A 44 -2.66 -3.07 27.63
N ASN A 45 -2.81 -4.24 27.04
CA ASN A 45 -2.70 -5.55 27.67
C ASN A 45 -1.86 -6.48 26.77
N PRO A 46 -0.57 -6.69 27.08
CA PRO A 46 0.30 -7.51 26.25
C PRO A 46 -0.15 -8.98 26.18
N ASN A 47 -0.89 -9.50 27.17
CA ASN A 47 -1.30 -10.90 27.21
C ASN A 47 -2.29 -11.30 26.10
N ILE A 48 -2.88 -10.32 25.41
CA ILE A 48 -3.78 -10.58 24.28
C ILE A 48 -3.10 -10.34 22.92
N MET A 49 -1.82 -9.95 22.88
CA MET A 49 -1.09 -9.84 21.62
C MET A 49 -0.68 -11.23 21.11
N ALA A 50 -1.08 -11.54 19.88
CA ALA A 50 -0.86 -12.85 19.26
C ALA A 50 0.62 -13.21 19.01
N ASN A 51 1.49 -12.21 18.90
CA ASN A 51 2.93 -12.35 18.63
C ASN A 51 3.81 -12.10 19.87
N THR A 52 3.24 -12.17 21.08
CA THR A 52 4.02 -12.08 22.32
C THR A 52 5.09 -13.18 22.35
N ASP A 53 6.32 -12.81 22.71
CA ASP A 53 7.50 -13.67 22.75
C ASP A 53 7.93 -14.30 21.41
N VAL A 54 7.40 -13.79 20.29
CA VAL A 54 7.89 -14.15 18.95
C VAL A 54 9.11 -13.29 18.59
N SER A 55 10.14 -13.91 18.01
CA SER A 55 11.34 -13.24 17.49
C SER A 55 11.56 -13.58 16.01
N VAL A 56 10.51 -13.47 15.20
CA VAL A 56 10.54 -13.80 13.77
C VAL A 56 9.84 -12.69 12.99
N GLY A 57 10.59 -12.12 12.05
CA GLY A 57 10.08 -11.15 11.09
C GLY A 57 9.71 -11.75 9.74
N MET A 58 8.86 -11.05 8.99
CA MET A 58 8.42 -11.43 7.64
C MET A 58 8.46 -10.25 6.68
N ASN A 59 8.85 -10.46 5.42
CA ASN A 59 8.63 -9.46 4.37
C ASN A 59 7.17 -9.51 3.92
N VAL A 60 6.53 -8.36 3.84
CA VAL A 60 5.21 -8.23 3.23
C VAL A 60 5.39 -8.12 1.72
N GLY A 61 4.73 -8.99 0.94
CA GLY A 61 4.93 -9.07 -0.50
C GLY A 61 4.40 -7.84 -1.27
N ASP A 62 4.79 -7.70 -2.54
CA ASP A 62 4.30 -6.63 -3.42
C ASP A 62 2.78 -6.71 -3.67
N LEU A 63 2.22 -5.66 -4.27
CA LEU A 63 0.86 -5.60 -4.78
C LEU A 63 0.80 -6.12 -6.21
N SER A 64 0.10 -7.24 -6.42
CA SER A 64 -0.13 -7.76 -7.76
C SER A 64 -1.51 -8.41 -7.90
N TYR A 65 -2.04 -8.37 -9.11
CA TYR A 65 -3.38 -8.86 -9.45
C TYR A 65 -3.51 -10.39 -9.44
N TYR A 66 -2.39 -11.10 -9.32
CA TYR A 66 -2.28 -12.57 -9.27
C TYR A 66 -1.74 -13.07 -7.91
N SER A 67 -1.62 -12.17 -6.92
CA SER A 67 -1.13 -12.53 -5.60
C SER A 67 -2.13 -13.40 -4.84
N SER A 68 -1.67 -14.49 -4.23
CA SER A 68 -2.42 -15.21 -3.20
C SER A 68 -2.47 -14.45 -1.87
N GLU A 69 -1.55 -13.51 -1.65
CA GLU A 69 -1.50 -12.63 -0.49
C GLU A 69 -2.42 -11.42 -0.73
N LEU A 70 -3.73 -11.63 -0.55
CA LEU A 70 -4.76 -10.60 -0.68
C LEU A 70 -4.76 -9.71 0.56
N LYS A 71 -4.12 -8.55 0.46
CA LYS A 71 -3.93 -7.64 1.61
C LYS A 71 -5.17 -6.83 1.92
N PHE A 72 -5.84 -6.33 0.89
CA PHE A 72 -6.90 -5.34 1.02
C PHE A 72 -8.26 -5.90 0.61
N VAL A 73 -9.32 -5.45 1.30
CA VAL A 73 -10.72 -5.73 0.91
C VAL A 73 -11.16 -4.89 -0.29
N ASP A 74 -10.49 -3.77 -0.53
CA ASP A 74 -10.58 -3.01 -1.78
C ASP A 74 -9.55 -3.56 -2.77
N ILE A 75 -10.01 -4.46 -3.62
CA ILE A 75 -9.24 -5.12 -4.67
C ILE A 75 -8.71 -4.12 -5.69
N ALA A 76 -9.29 -2.92 -5.78
CA ALA A 76 -8.79 -1.91 -6.70
C ALA A 76 -7.32 -1.53 -6.43
N LYS A 77 -6.85 -1.74 -5.19
CA LYS A 77 -5.45 -1.54 -4.79
C LYS A 77 -4.50 -2.61 -5.34
N LEU A 78 -5.02 -3.77 -5.74
CA LEU A 78 -4.28 -4.89 -6.36
C LEU A 78 -4.42 -4.91 -7.89
N LEU A 79 -5.13 -3.95 -8.48
CA LEU A 79 -5.36 -3.91 -9.93
C LEU A 79 -4.04 -3.77 -10.69
N GLN A 80 -3.98 -4.43 -11.84
CA GLN A 80 -3.03 -4.08 -12.88
C GLN A 80 -3.12 -2.59 -13.22
N THR A 81 -2.03 -2.01 -13.72
CA THR A 81 -2.08 -0.72 -14.42
C THR A 81 -3.06 -0.78 -15.60
N TRP A 82 -3.59 0.38 -16.03
CA TRP A 82 -4.44 0.40 -17.22
C TRP A 82 -3.66 -0.13 -18.44
N ILE A 83 -4.21 -1.14 -19.11
CA ILE A 83 -3.74 -1.58 -20.42
C ILE A 83 -4.62 -0.98 -21.50
N THR A 84 -4.04 -0.70 -22.67
CA THR A 84 -4.82 -0.18 -23.80
C THR A 84 -5.25 -1.32 -24.70
N GLN A 85 -6.49 -1.29 -25.16
CA GLN A 85 -7.04 -2.31 -26.05
C GLN A 85 -7.81 -1.64 -27.18
N ARG A 86 -7.66 -2.15 -28.40
CA ARG A 86 -8.47 -1.70 -29.55
C ARG A 86 -9.74 -2.52 -29.65
N THR A 87 -10.85 -1.87 -30.00
CA THR A 87 -12.13 -2.56 -30.25
C THR A 87 -12.28 -3.00 -31.70
N SER A 88 -11.44 -2.50 -32.61
CA SER A 88 -11.43 -2.83 -34.03
C SER A 88 -10.05 -2.60 -34.67
N GLY A 89 -9.88 -3.07 -35.90
CA GLY A 89 -8.63 -2.91 -36.67
C GLY A 89 -7.55 -3.94 -36.32
N PRO A 90 -6.32 -3.77 -36.85
CA PRO A 90 -5.27 -4.80 -36.82
C PRO A 90 -4.77 -5.16 -35.41
N ASN A 91 -4.99 -4.27 -34.44
CA ASN A 91 -4.58 -4.46 -33.04
C ASN A 91 -5.72 -4.97 -32.13
N ALA A 92 -6.92 -5.25 -32.65
CA ALA A 92 -8.09 -5.61 -31.83
C ALA A 92 -7.92 -6.89 -30.99
N ASN A 93 -7.04 -7.80 -31.42
CA ASN A 93 -6.76 -9.06 -30.72
C ASN A 93 -5.62 -8.99 -29.70
N LYS A 94 -4.98 -7.82 -29.54
CA LYS A 94 -3.88 -7.67 -28.58
C LYS A 94 -4.41 -7.42 -27.17
N TRP A 95 -3.85 -8.14 -26.20
CA TRP A 95 -4.19 -7.98 -24.77
C TRP A 95 -3.84 -6.58 -24.25
N ASP A 96 -2.63 -6.11 -24.55
CA ASP A 96 -2.17 -4.73 -24.31
C ASP A 96 -1.55 -4.21 -25.61
N THR A 97 -2.04 -3.08 -26.11
CA THR A 97 -1.52 -2.45 -27.33
C THR A 97 -0.34 -1.53 -27.05
N HIS A 98 -0.06 -1.21 -25.79
CA HIS A 98 0.98 -0.26 -25.37
C HIS A 98 0.83 1.15 -25.98
N GLU A 99 -0.42 1.58 -26.18
CA GLU A 99 -0.79 2.86 -26.78
C GLU A 99 -1.20 3.89 -25.71
N GLN A 100 -0.66 3.80 -24.49
CA GLN A 100 -1.02 4.68 -23.36
C GLN A 100 -0.84 6.16 -23.69
N HIS A 101 0.07 6.52 -24.62
CA HIS A 101 0.30 7.89 -25.09
C HIS A 101 -0.88 8.50 -25.86
N LEU A 102 -1.84 7.70 -26.33
CA LEU A 102 -3.05 8.17 -27.01
C LEU A 102 -4.20 8.47 -26.05
N VAL A 103 -4.07 8.10 -24.78
CA VAL A 103 -5.05 8.37 -23.74
C VAL A 103 -4.70 9.71 -23.09
N ASN A 104 -5.70 10.57 -22.90
CA ASN A 104 -5.51 11.78 -22.13
C ASN A 104 -5.63 11.45 -20.64
N TRP A 105 -4.52 11.53 -19.90
CA TRP A 105 -4.46 11.16 -18.49
C TRP A 105 -4.62 12.37 -17.57
N ARG A 106 -5.36 12.18 -16.49
CA ARG A 106 -5.37 13.10 -15.34
C ARG A 106 -4.10 12.89 -14.51
N ASN A 107 -3.77 13.89 -13.71
CA ASN A 107 -2.62 13.83 -12.78
C ASN A 107 -2.74 12.72 -11.71
N ASP A 108 -3.96 12.25 -11.44
CA ASP A 108 -4.29 11.17 -10.51
C ASP A 108 -4.19 9.76 -11.13
N GLY A 109 -3.87 9.66 -12.43
CA GLY A 109 -3.70 8.39 -13.15
C GLY A 109 -4.98 7.81 -13.73
N TYR A 110 -6.11 8.51 -13.63
CA TYR A 110 -7.36 8.14 -14.31
C TYR A 110 -7.47 8.80 -15.70
N PRO A 111 -8.16 8.16 -16.66
CA PRO A 111 -8.33 8.71 -18.01
C PRO A 111 -9.33 9.87 -18.01
N ALA A 112 -8.93 11.03 -18.51
CA ALA A 112 -9.82 12.15 -18.80
C ALA A 112 -10.64 11.91 -20.06
N SER A 113 -10.03 11.32 -21.09
CA SER A 113 -10.66 10.89 -22.34
C SER A 113 -9.81 9.84 -23.05
N LEU A 114 -10.44 9.09 -23.96
CA LEU A 114 -9.79 8.06 -24.78
C LEU A 114 -10.41 8.03 -26.19
N PRO A 115 -9.70 7.54 -27.22
CA PRO A 115 -10.26 7.39 -28.57
C PRO A 115 -11.45 6.42 -28.64
N ASP A 116 -12.41 6.68 -29.53
CA ASP A 116 -13.66 5.89 -29.63
C ASP A 116 -13.46 4.40 -29.95
N ASN A 117 -12.37 4.05 -30.64
CA ASN A 117 -12.01 2.67 -30.96
C ASN A 117 -11.02 2.05 -29.94
N MET A 118 -10.90 2.65 -28.76
CA MET A 118 -10.06 2.20 -27.68
C MET A 118 -10.91 1.96 -26.42
N ARG A 119 -10.47 1.01 -25.61
CA ARG A 119 -10.93 0.82 -24.24
C ARG A 119 -9.74 0.55 -23.34
N LEU A 120 -9.93 0.71 -22.05
CA LEU A 120 -8.91 0.44 -21.04
C LEU A 120 -9.31 -0.77 -20.20
N GLY A 121 -8.40 -1.72 -20.06
CA GLY A 121 -8.57 -2.91 -19.24
C GLY A 121 -7.77 -2.84 -17.94
N LYS A 122 -8.28 -3.49 -16.90
CA LYS A 122 -7.52 -3.83 -15.68
C LYS A 122 -7.89 -5.22 -15.21
N LEU A 123 -6.88 -6.07 -15.08
CA LEU A 123 -7.05 -7.41 -14.53
C LEU A 123 -6.88 -7.40 -13.00
N MET A 124 -7.69 -8.20 -12.32
CA MET A 124 -7.64 -8.49 -10.89
C MET A 124 -7.97 -9.95 -10.59
N LEU A 125 -7.53 -10.41 -9.41
CA LEU A 125 -7.86 -11.71 -8.82
C LEU A 125 -7.56 -12.92 -9.72
N ARG A 126 -6.55 -12.83 -10.58
CA ARG A 126 -6.15 -13.89 -11.50
C ARG A 126 -5.73 -15.14 -10.72
N ASP A 127 -6.34 -16.28 -11.01
CA ASP A 127 -6.10 -17.58 -10.35
C ASP A 127 -6.37 -17.57 -8.83
N THR A 128 -7.12 -16.61 -8.28
CA THR A 128 -7.37 -16.49 -6.82
C THR A 128 -8.81 -16.71 -6.39
N ILE A 129 -9.79 -16.54 -7.28
CA ILE A 129 -11.23 -16.60 -6.93
C ILE A 129 -11.63 -18.00 -6.50
N GLY A 130 -12.23 -18.11 -5.31
CA GLY A 130 -12.64 -19.37 -4.71
C GLY A 130 -11.52 -20.17 -4.04
N LEU A 131 -10.27 -19.68 -4.12
CA LEU A 131 -9.11 -20.23 -3.41
C LEU A 131 -8.68 -19.31 -2.27
N TYR A 132 -8.42 -18.05 -2.60
CA TYR A 132 -7.97 -17.02 -1.66
C TYR A 132 -8.97 -15.86 -1.56
N ALA A 133 -9.55 -15.45 -2.70
CA ALA A 133 -10.60 -14.44 -2.75
C ALA A 133 -11.98 -15.10 -2.59
N PRO A 134 -12.88 -14.54 -1.76
CA PRO A 134 -14.19 -15.11 -1.53
C PRO A 134 -15.06 -15.02 -2.79
N LYS A 135 -15.92 -16.01 -3.00
CA LYS A 135 -17.01 -15.90 -3.97
C LYS A 135 -18.11 -15.00 -3.41
N GLY A 136 -18.93 -14.41 -4.28
CA GLY A 136 -20.12 -13.66 -3.87
C GLY A 136 -20.25 -12.29 -4.52
N ASN A 137 -20.94 -11.39 -3.84
CA ASN A 137 -21.28 -10.06 -4.36
C ASN A 137 -20.16 -9.06 -4.09
N TYR A 138 -19.44 -8.68 -5.14
CA TYR A 138 -18.48 -7.59 -5.11
C TYR A 138 -19.16 -6.27 -5.47
N THR A 139 -18.75 -5.19 -4.81
CA THR A 139 -19.27 -3.85 -5.10
C THR A 139 -18.20 -3.00 -5.77
N LEU A 140 -18.48 -2.54 -6.99
CA LEU A 140 -17.74 -1.45 -7.62
C LEU A 140 -18.32 -0.11 -7.16
N LEU A 141 -17.48 0.76 -6.64
CA LEU A 141 -17.79 2.16 -6.36
C LEU A 141 -16.86 3.05 -7.19
N TYR A 142 -17.40 4.10 -7.81
CA TYR A 142 -16.60 5.04 -8.60
C TYR A 142 -17.29 6.41 -8.66
N ASP A 143 -16.48 7.45 -8.87
CA ASP A 143 -16.98 8.79 -9.12
C ASP A 143 -16.92 9.09 -10.62
N GLY A 144 -17.79 9.95 -11.12
CA GLY A 144 -17.83 10.34 -12.52
C GLY A 144 -18.78 9.52 -13.38
N GLU A 145 -18.70 9.73 -14.68
CA GLU A 145 -19.61 9.13 -15.67
C GLU A 145 -18.81 8.43 -16.77
N GLY A 146 -19.20 7.20 -17.10
CA GLY A 146 -18.54 6.39 -18.11
C GLY A 146 -19.14 5.00 -18.22
N ASP A 147 -18.71 4.28 -19.26
CA ASP A 147 -19.17 2.93 -19.56
C ASP A 147 -18.18 1.92 -18.98
N ILE A 148 -18.55 1.29 -17.87
CA ILE A 148 -17.77 0.24 -17.20
C ILE A 148 -18.45 -1.11 -17.42
N SER A 149 -17.65 -2.11 -17.80
CA SER A 149 -18.08 -3.49 -17.98
C SER A 149 -17.04 -4.46 -17.44
N PHE A 150 -17.40 -5.74 -17.36
CA PHE A 150 -16.55 -6.79 -16.82
C PHE A 150 -16.40 -7.93 -17.84
N ARG A 151 -15.31 -8.69 -17.70
CA ARG A 151 -15.06 -9.94 -18.43
C ARG A 151 -14.34 -10.96 -17.54
N PHE A 152 -14.26 -12.17 -18.07
CA PHE A 152 -13.55 -13.37 -17.58
C PHE A 152 -14.23 -14.13 -16.46
N ALA A 153 -14.61 -13.46 -15.37
CA ALA A 153 -15.35 -14.14 -14.34
C ALA A 153 -16.73 -14.53 -14.88
N HIS A 154 -17.34 -15.58 -14.31
CA HIS A 154 -18.77 -15.81 -14.55
C HIS A 154 -19.54 -14.78 -13.73
N GLU A 155 -19.62 -13.57 -14.27
CA GLU A 155 -20.26 -12.44 -13.61
C GLU A 155 -21.75 -12.37 -13.90
N HIS A 156 -22.54 -12.12 -12.86
CA HIS A 156 -23.91 -11.66 -13.01
C HIS A 156 -24.03 -10.26 -12.40
N ILE A 157 -24.35 -9.27 -13.23
CA ILE A 157 -24.57 -7.90 -12.77
C ILE A 157 -25.90 -7.89 -12.02
N MET A 158 -25.82 -7.82 -10.69
CA MET A 158 -26.98 -7.77 -9.79
C MET A 158 -27.57 -6.37 -9.71
N TYR A 159 -26.74 -5.34 -9.86
CA TYR A 159 -27.12 -3.94 -9.82
C TYR A 159 -26.17 -3.12 -10.69
N ASN A 160 -26.72 -2.19 -11.46
CA ASN A 160 -25.96 -1.23 -12.25
C ASN A 160 -26.63 0.15 -12.14
N GLY A 161 -26.04 1.02 -11.33
CA GLY A 161 -26.49 2.39 -11.14
C GLY A 161 -25.33 3.37 -11.23
N LYS A 162 -25.64 4.66 -11.19
CA LYS A 162 -24.62 5.72 -11.26
C LYS A 162 -23.63 5.58 -10.09
N GLY A 163 -22.34 5.40 -10.42
CA GLY A 163 -21.26 5.32 -9.44
C GLY A 163 -21.23 4.04 -8.60
N ARG A 164 -22.12 3.08 -8.87
CA ARG A 164 -22.22 1.84 -8.09
C ARG A 164 -22.70 0.66 -8.95
N MET A 165 -21.93 -0.42 -8.94
CA MET A 165 -22.35 -1.70 -9.53
C MET A 165 -22.16 -2.82 -8.51
N VAL A 166 -23.06 -3.81 -8.50
CA VAL A 166 -22.91 -5.03 -7.72
C VAL A 166 -22.84 -6.20 -8.67
N ILE A 167 -21.81 -7.01 -8.50
CA ILE A 167 -21.46 -8.09 -9.42
C ILE A 167 -21.30 -9.35 -8.59
N ASN A 168 -22.11 -10.37 -8.90
CA ASN A 168 -21.98 -11.67 -8.29
C ASN A 168 -20.92 -12.49 -9.04
N ILE A 169 -19.95 -13.02 -8.30
CA ILE A 169 -18.80 -13.76 -8.82
C ILE A 169 -18.77 -15.15 -8.19
N ASN A 170 -19.06 -16.18 -8.99
CA ASN A 170 -19.15 -17.57 -8.53
C ASN A 170 -17.92 -18.42 -8.89
N GLU A 171 -17.21 -18.04 -9.94
CA GLU A 171 -15.99 -18.69 -10.41
C GLU A 171 -15.25 -17.75 -11.38
N GLY A 172 -13.93 -17.94 -11.52
CA GLY A 172 -13.14 -17.06 -12.39
C GLY A 172 -11.65 -17.30 -12.30
N LYS A 173 -11.16 -18.46 -12.76
CA LYS A 173 -9.71 -18.74 -12.81
C LYS A 173 -8.95 -17.68 -13.63
N ALA A 174 -9.56 -17.20 -14.72
CA ALA A 174 -9.00 -16.16 -15.57
C ALA A 174 -8.94 -14.76 -14.92
N GLY A 175 -9.44 -14.61 -13.68
CA GLY A 175 -9.56 -13.33 -12.98
C GLY A 175 -10.80 -12.56 -13.40
N ILE A 176 -10.80 -11.26 -13.10
CA ILE A 176 -11.84 -10.31 -13.52
C ILE A 176 -11.13 -9.19 -14.29
N GLU A 177 -11.57 -8.92 -15.51
CA GLU A 177 -11.14 -7.73 -16.24
C GLU A 177 -12.19 -6.63 -16.09
N LEU A 178 -11.84 -5.54 -15.41
CA LEU A 178 -12.61 -4.29 -15.44
C LEU A 178 -12.26 -3.54 -16.72
N ILE A 179 -13.27 -3.17 -17.50
CA ILE A 179 -13.12 -2.48 -18.77
C ILE A 179 -13.82 -1.13 -18.69
N LEU A 180 -13.08 -0.06 -18.96
CA LEU A 180 -13.62 1.28 -19.20
C LEU A 180 -13.60 1.55 -20.71
N SER A 181 -14.79 1.61 -21.32
CA SER A 181 -14.93 1.85 -22.77
C SER A 181 -15.20 3.31 -23.09
N LYS A 182 -15.79 4.07 -22.18
CA LYS A 182 -16.05 5.51 -22.31
C LYS A 182 -15.92 6.20 -20.96
N THR A 183 -15.53 7.47 -20.98
CA THR A 183 -15.51 8.35 -19.81
C THR A 183 -15.94 9.74 -20.27
N ASN A 184 -16.77 10.42 -19.48
CA ASN A 184 -17.23 11.78 -19.77
C ASN A 184 -16.09 12.77 -19.51
N PRO A 185 -15.56 13.50 -20.51
CA PRO A 185 -14.45 14.43 -20.29
C PRO A 185 -14.78 15.56 -19.30
N ALA A 186 -16.05 15.95 -19.16
CA ALA A 186 -16.50 16.95 -18.19
C ALA A 186 -16.63 16.38 -16.77
N ASN A 187 -16.82 15.06 -16.62
CA ASN A 187 -16.87 14.38 -15.32
C ASN A 187 -16.26 12.97 -15.40
N PRO A 188 -14.92 12.85 -15.54
CA PRO A 188 -14.31 11.57 -15.84
C PRO A 188 -14.42 10.57 -14.69
N VAL A 189 -14.50 9.29 -15.05
CA VAL A 189 -14.43 8.16 -14.11
C VAL A 189 -13.13 8.22 -13.32
N ARG A 190 -13.24 8.16 -11.98
CA ARG A 190 -12.13 8.19 -11.03
C ARG A 190 -12.52 7.53 -9.71
N ASN A 191 -11.56 7.41 -8.79
CA ASN A 191 -11.79 6.89 -7.43
C ASN A 191 -12.48 5.51 -7.43
N VAL A 192 -12.03 4.67 -8.36
CA VAL A 192 -12.52 3.31 -8.54
C VAL A 192 -12.08 2.47 -7.35
N ARG A 193 -13.07 1.89 -6.66
CA ARG A 193 -12.92 0.94 -5.55
C ARG A 193 -13.69 -0.32 -5.91
N PHE A 194 -13.11 -1.48 -5.63
CA PHE A 194 -13.72 -2.77 -5.92
C PHE A 194 -13.72 -3.63 -4.66
N ILE A 195 -14.82 -3.57 -3.93
CA ILE A 195 -14.92 -4.04 -2.55
C ILE A 195 -15.37 -5.50 -2.53
N MET A 196 -14.64 -6.31 -1.76
CA MET A 196 -14.98 -7.70 -1.47
C MET A 196 -16.37 -7.84 -0.81
N PRO A 197 -17.02 -9.02 -0.95
CA PRO A 197 -18.26 -9.34 -0.27
C PRO A 197 -18.16 -9.10 1.25
N GLY A 198 -19.12 -8.35 1.80
CA GLY A 198 -19.24 -8.10 3.24
C GLY A 198 -18.41 -6.94 3.80
N PHE A 199 -17.77 -6.11 2.97
CA PHE A 199 -16.90 -5.02 3.44
C PHE A 199 -17.31 -3.61 2.98
N GLU A 200 -18.42 -3.44 2.26
CA GLU A 200 -18.83 -2.15 1.67
C GLU A 200 -19.04 -1.04 2.72
N ASP A 201 -19.49 -1.38 3.92
CA ASP A 201 -19.73 -0.45 5.04
C ASP A 201 -18.46 -0.08 5.81
N ARG A 202 -17.41 -0.92 5.77
CA ARG A 202 -16.21 -0.76 6.59
C ARG A 202 -14.89 -0.58 5.84
N TYR A 203 -14.81 -0.83 4.52
CA TYR A 203 -13.54 -0.84 3.78
C TYR A 203 -12.69 0.45 3.91
N ALA A 204 -13.35 1.59 4.14
CA ALA A 204 -12.68 2.89 4.26
C ALA A 204 -11.94 3.04 5.60
N LYS A 205 -12.34 2.30 6.62
CA LYS A 205 -11.80 2.32 7.98
C LYS A 205 -11.03 1.04 8.31
N PHE A 206 -11.49 -0.08 7.77
CA PHE A 206 -10.88 -1.39 7.87
C PHE A 206 -10.47 -1.87 6.47
N PRO A 207 -9.29 -1.46 5.97
CA PRO A 207 -8.91 -1.73 4.59
C PRO A 207 -8.36 -3.14 4.37
N PHE A 208 -8.05 -3.89 5.44
CA PHE A 208 -7.35 -5.18 5.34
C PHE A 208 -8.28 -6.38 5.26
N TYR A 209 -7.86 -7.40 4.51
CA TYR A 209 -8.57 -8.67 4.43
C TYR A 209 -8.28 -9.52 5.68
N PRO A 210 -9.29 -9.99 6.44
CA PRO A 210 -9.05 -10.66 7.72
C PRO A 210 -8.12 -11.89 7.65
N PRO A 211 -8.23 -12.80 6.66
CA PRO A 211 -7.28 -13.92 6.56
C PRO A 211 -5.82 -13.49 6.37
N PHE A 212 -5.59 -12.34 5.74
CA PHE A 212 -4.24 -11.76 5.65
C PHE A 212 -3.74 -11.30 7.02
N LEU A 213 -4.57 -10.59 7.80
CA LEU A 213 -4.21 -10.19 9.17
C LEU A 213 -3.92 -11.41 10.07
N GLU A 214 -4.76 -12.45 10.00
CA GLU A 214 -4.60 -13.70 10.77
C GLU A 214 -3.29 -14.45 10.47
N THR A 215 -2.77 -14.29 9.25
CA THR A 215 -1.48 -14.84 8.86
C THR A 215 -0.35 -14.01 9.44
N PHE A 216 -0.41 -12.70 9.27
CA PHE A 216 0.69 -11.80 9.61
C PHE A 216 0.79 -11.45 11.09
N LYS A 217 -0.29 -11.54 11.87
CA LYS A 217 -0.28 -11.26 13.32
C LYS A 217 0.57 -12.20 14.16
N ARG A 218 1.14 -13.24 13.53
CA ARG A 218 2.04 -14.22 14.17
C ARG A 218 3.50 -13.78 14.14
N TYR A 219 3.82 -12.71 13.40
CA TYR A 219 5.18 -12.18 13.28
C TYR A 219 5.35 -10.95 14.18
N SER A 220 6.52 -10.83 14.77
CA SER A 220 6.89 -9.70 15.64
C SER A 220 7.35 -8.49 14.83
N GLU A 221 7.93 -8.71 13.64
CA GLU A 221 8.41 -7.65 12.74
C GLU A 221 7.87 -7.81 11.31
N LEU A 222 7.46 -6.71 10.69
CA LEU A 222 7.08 -6.67 9.28
C LEU A 222 8.01 -5.79 8.47
N ARG A 223 8.70 -6.37 7.48
CA ARG A 223 9.56 -5.64 6.55
C ARG A 223 8.79 -5.26 5.28
N TYR A 224 8.81 -3.98 4.94
CA TYR A 224 7.98 -3.39 3.89
C TYR A 224 8.73 -3.08 2.59
N MET A 225 9.83 -3.78 2.33
CA MET A 225 10.70 -3.52 1.17
C MET A 225 9.94 -3.57 -0.16
N ASP A 226 9.16 -4.63 -0.38
CA ASP A 226 8.38 -4.84 -1.60
C ASP A 226 7.15 -3.93 -1.67
N VAL A 227 6.49 -3.68 -0.54
CA VAL A 227 5.30 -2.79 -0.46
C VAL A 227 5.63 -1.33 -0.83
N LEU A 228 6.81 -0.85 -0.42
CA LEU A 228 7.36 0.44 -0.86
C LEU A 228 7.99 0.38 -2.26
N HIS A 229 8.11 -0.81 -2.83
CA HIS A 229 8.81 -1.07 -4.08
C HIS A 229 10.24 -0.50 -4.06
N THR A 230 10.97 -0.68 -2.95
CA THR A 230 12.23 0.02 -2.65
C THR A 230 13.31 -0.15 -3.73
N ASN A 231 13.37 -1.33 -4.34
CA ASN A 231 14.32 -1.64 -5.41
C ASN A 231 14.06 -0.79 -6.65
N GLY A 232 15.11 -0.18 -7.21
CA GLY A 232 15.02 0.56 -8.47
C GLY A 232 14.33 1.93 -8.40
N GLN A 233 14.01 2.45 -7.21
CA GLN A 233 13.33 3.75 -7.05
C GLN A 233 14.15 4.98 -7.43
N THR A 234 13.88 5.57 -8.59
CA THR A 234 14.60 6.75 -9.10
C THR A 234 13.95 8.10 -8.79
N THR A 235 12.74 8.15 -8.22
CA THR A 235 11.97 9.41 -8.07
C THR A 235 11.84 9.83 -6.62
N GLN A 236 12.01 11.16 -6.38
CA GLN A 236 11.61 11.82 -5.14
C GLN A 236 10.11 11.63 -4.95
N THR A 237 9.74 10.90 -3.90
CA THR A 237 8.43 10.32 -3.69
C THR A 237 7.43 11.36 -3.18
N GLY A 238 6.31 11.52 -3.90
CA GLY A 238 5.09 12.06 -3.31
C GLY A 238 4.55 11.10 -2.25
N THR A 239 3.89 11.63 -1.22
CA THR A 239 3.35 10.87 -0.09
C THR A 239 2.05 10.12 -0.40
N SER A 240 1.41 10.38 -1.55
CA SER A 240 0.09 9.85 -1.89
C SER A 240 0.15 8.62 -2.82
N TYR A 241 -0.70 7.63 -2.55
CA TYR A 241 -1.03 6.56 -3.52
C TYR A 241 -1.46 7.18 -4.86
N LYS A 242 -0.82 6.79 -5.95
CA LYS A 242 -1.27 7.09 -7.31
C LYS A 242 -1.80 5.83 -7.96
N HIS A 243 -2.96 5.92 -8.59
CA HIS A 243 -3.59 4.79 -9.25
C HIS A 243 -2.67 4.25 -10.36
N GLY A 244 -2.40 2.94 -10.36
CA GLY A 244 -1.49 2.30 -11.33
C GLY A 244 0.00 2.31 -10.93
N ILE A 245 0.35 2.68 -9.70
CA ILE A 245 1.67 2.40 -9.13
C ILE A 245 1.54 1.18 -8.21
N ARG A 246 2.38 0.15 -8.41
CA ARG A 246 2.47 -1.04 -7.53
C ARG A 246 3.11 -0.69 -6.19
N ARG A 247 2.44 0.12 -5.38
CA ARG A 247 2.86 0.52 -4.03
C ARG A 247 1.65 0.76 -3.16
N ALA A 248 1.73 0.32 -1.91
CA ALA A 248 0.78 0.80 -0.92
C ALA A 248 1.19 2.21 -0.47
N ALA A 249 0.21 2.97 0.02
CA ALA A 249 0.49 4.21 0.73
C ALA A 249 1.30 3.93 2.01
N ILE A 250 2.06 4.90 2.50
CA ILE A 250 2.82 4.75 3.73
C ILE A 250 1.89 4.47 4.91
N GLU A 251 0.75 5.14 4.92
CA GLU A 251 -0.35 4.97 5.85
C GLU A 251 -0.78 3.51 5.96
N HIS A 252 -0.85 2.76 4.85
CA HIS A 252 -1.24 1.35 4.91
C HIS A 252 -0.21 0.46 5.61
N MET A 253 1.08 0.79 5.55
CA MET A 253 2.09 0.02 6.29
C MET A 253 2.00 0.32 7.79
N ILE A 254 1.79 1.59 8.13
CA ILE A 254 1.59 2.02 9.52
C ILE A 254 0.33 1.37 10.09
N ASP A 255 -0.79 1.45 9.35
CA ASP A 255 -2.07 0.86 9.74
C ASP A 255 -1.93 -0.65 9.94
N LEU A 256 -1.26 -1.37 9.04
CA LEU A 256 -1.07 -2.81 9.19
C LEU A 256 -0.34 -3.14 10.49
N SER A 257 0.80 -2.50 10.73
CA SER A 257 1.60 -2.68 11.95
C SER A 257 0.83 -2.28 13.22
N ASN A 258 0.03 -1.21 13.15
CA ASN A 258 -0.87 -0.81 14.24
C ASN A 258 -1.89 -1.91 14.53
N TRP A 259 -2.63 -2.36 13.52
CA TRP A 259 -3.71 -3.34 13.66
C TRP A 259 -3.23 -4.64 14.28
N ILE A 260 -2.10 -5.19 13.83
CA ILE A 260 -1.64 -6.52 14.26
C ILE A 260 -0.62 -6.50 15.40
N GLY A 261 -0.17 -5.32 15.83
CA GLY A 261 0.83 -5.20 16.89
C GLY A 261 2.23 -5.67 16.47
N ALA A 262 2.65 -5.39 15.23
CA ALA A 262 3.97 -5.81 14.73
C ALA A 262 4.91 -4.62 14.46
N ASN A 263 6.17 -4.74 14.88
CA ASN A 263 7.20 -3.74 14.68
C ASN A 263 7.41 -3.47 13.18
N PRO A 264 7.20 -2.25 12.67
CA PRO A 264 7.47 -1.94 11.28
C PRO A 264 8.97 -1.87 11.02
N TRP A 265 9.40 -2.48 9.92
CA TRP A 265 10.71 -2.31 9.32
C TRP A 265 10.55 -1.60 7.97
N PHE A 266 10.87 -0.31 7.97
CA PHE A 266 10.78 0.55 6.80
C PHE A 266 12.11 0.60 6.05
N ASN A 267 12.03 0.33 4.75
CA ASN A 267 13.13 0.49 3.79
C ASN A 267 13.01 1.85 3.11
N ILE A 268 13.89 2.78 3.44
CA ILE A 268 13.85 4.13 2.89
C ILE A 268 14.40 4.11 1.45
N PRO A 269 13.67 4.58 0.43
CA PRO A 269 14.16 4.60 -0.95
C PRO A 269 15.52 5.30 -1.08
N HIS A 270 16.42 4.76 -1.91
CA HIS A 270 17.80 5.27 -2.02
C HIS A 270 17.89 6.74 -2.43
N ALA A 271 16.96 7.22 -3.24
CA ALA A 271 16.91 8.61 -3.71
C ALA A 271 16.07 9.55 -2.82
N ALA A 272 15.58 9.08 -1.67
CA ALA A 272 14.76 9.89 -0.77
C ALA A 272 15.55 11.07 -0.18
N ASP A 273 14.98 12.26 -0.32
CA ASP A 273 15.51 13.48 0.29
C ASP A 273 15.07 13.63 1.76
N ASP A 274 15.71 14.56 2.46
CA ASP A 274 15.48 14.80 3.89
C ASP A 274 14.06 15.25 4.20
N ASN A 275 13.42 15.97 3.27
CA ASN A 275 12.03 16.41 3.46
C ASN A 275 11.10 15.19 3.43
N PHE A 276 11.21 14.31 2.44
CA PHE A 276 10.44 13.07 2.40
C PHE A 276 10.66 12.23 3.67
N ILE A 277 11.92 12.03 4.08
CA ILE A 277 12.25 11.25 5.29
C ILE A 277 11.64 11.90 6.54
N THR A 278 11.70 13.23 6.64
CA THR A 278 11.12 13.98 7.75
C THR A 278 9.59 13.85 7.78
N GLN A 279 8.92 13.99 6.63
CA GLN A 279 7.46 13.86 6.55
C GLN A 279 7.01 12.42 6.85
N PHE A 280 7.76 11.42 6.39
CA PHE A 280 7.51 10.03 6.73
C PHE A 280 7.66 9.81 8.25
N ALA A 281 8.78 10.23 8.85
CA ALA A 281 8.99 10.11 10.29
C ALA A 281 7.88 10.82 11.10
N LYS A 282 7.44 12.00 10.68
CA LYS A 282 6.35 12.76 11.33
C LYS A 282 5.01 12.04 11.22
N LEU A 283 4.72 11.42 10.08
CA LEU A 283 3.51 10.63 9.91
C LEU A 283 3.49 9.44 10.88
N VAL A 284 4.60 8.71 10.99
CA VAL A 284 4.71 7.59 11.93
C VAL A 284 4.64 8.07 13.37
N GLU A 285 5.35 9.12 13.76
CA GLU A 285 5.30 9.67 15.12
C GLU A 285 3.87 10.06 15.53
N LYS A 286 3.11 10.67 14.61
CA LYS A 286 1.73 11.11 14.86
C LYS A 286 0.73 9.95 15.01
N THR A 287 0.95 8.84 14.31
CA THR A 287 -0.11 7.82 14.09
C THR A 287 0.22 6.44 14.63
N PHE A 288 1.48 6.18 14.98
CA PHE A 288 1.93 4.87 15.40
C PHE A 288 1.84 4.68 16.91
N ARG A 289 1.42 3.48 17.32
CA ARG A 289 1.33 3.06 18.72
C ARG A 289 2.66 3.13 19.48
N ASN A 290 2.59 3.21 20.81
CA ASN A 290 3.75 3.49 21.67
C ASN A 290 4.50 2.27 22.22
N ASP A 291 3.86 1.12 22.20
CA ASP A 291 4.36 -0.15 22.71
C ASP A 291 5.34 -0.87 21.76
N LEU A 292 5.47 -0.39 20.52
CA LEU A 292 6.28 -1.03 19.48
C LEU A 292 7.55 -0.24 19.12
N LYS A 293 8.53 -0.97 18.54
CA LYS A 293 9.76 -0.43 17.97
C LYS A 293 9.61 -0.21 16.46
N ILE A 294 10.41 0.71 15.93
CA ILE A 294 10.40 1.09 14.52
C ILE A 294 11.80 0.86 13.96
N TYR A 295 11.93 -0.10 13.04
CA TYR A 295 13.18 -0.43 12.38
C TYR A 295 13.32 0.39 11.09
N ILE A 296 14.47 1.04 10.91
CA ILE A 296 14.73 1.84 9.71
C ILE A 296 15.99 1.34 9.02
N GLU A 297 15.85 0.97 7.76
CA GLU A 297 16.95 0.56 6.87
C GLU A 297 17.04 1.54 5.69
N TYR A 298 18.24 1.99 5.37
CA TYR A 298 18.46 2.74 4.14
C TYR A 298 18.48 1.76 2.94
N SER A 299 17.50 1.89 2.05
CA SER A 299 17.39 1.12 0.80
C SER A 299 17.31 -0.41 1.02
N ASN A 300 17.80 -1.17 0.05
CA ASN A 300 17.90 -2.63 0.03
C ASN A 300 19.10 -3.04 -0.85
N GLU A 301 19.90 -4.02 -0.40
CA GLU A 301 21.01 -4.63 -1.15
C GLU A 301 21.89 -3.65 -1.95
N VAL A 302 22.31 -2.53 -1.35
CA VAL A 302 23.13 -1.51 -2.03
C VAL A 302 24.54 -1.98 -2.41
N TRP A 303 24.89 -3.23 -2.10
CA TRP A 303 26.10 -3.91 -2.54
C TRP A 303 25.92 -4.68 -3.85
N ASN A 304 24.68 -5.00 -4.23
CA ASN A 304 24.35 -5.87 -5.34
C ASN A 304 24.26 -5.09 -6.66
N GLY A 305 25.21 -5.32 -7.55
CA GLY A 305 25.39 -4.58 -8.80
C GLY A 305 24.25 -4.70 -9.81
N ILE A 306 23.30 -5.62 -9.63
CA ILE A 306 22.12 -5.69 -10.51
C ILE A 306 21.13 -4.54 -10.26
N PHE A 307 21.22 -3.89 -9.10
CA PHE A 307 20.25 -2.89 -8.69
C PHE A 307 20.73 -1.46 -8.91
N ARG A 308 19.81 -0.59 -9.34
CA ARG A 308 20.06 0.85 -9.53
C ARG A 308 20.61 1.54 -8.27
N GLN A 309 20.12 1.16 -7.08
CA GLN A 309 20.57 1.76 -5.82
C GLN A 309 22.08 1.57 -5.56
N THR A 310 22.67 0.47 -6.02
CA THR A 310 24.11 0.22 -5.88
C THR A 310 24.91 1.22 -6.72
N HIS A 311 24.47 1.49 -7.94
CA HIS A 311 25.07 2.54 -8.76
C HIS A 311 24.85 3.93 -8.17
N TYR A 312 23.67 4.18 -7.59
CA TYR A 312 23.36 5.49 -6.99
C TYR A 312 24.29 5.81 -5.82
N THR A 313 24.52 4.86 -4.92
CA THR A 313 25.42 5.10 -3.78
C THR A 313 26.85 5.34 -4.25
N GLN A 314 27.32 4.60 -5.27
CA GLN A 314 28.63 4.84 -5.89
C GLN A 314 28.72 6.24 -6.52
N GLU A 315 27.72 6.66 -7.30
CA GLU A 315 27.64 7.99 -7.90
C GLU A 315 27.72 9.10 -6.83
N GLN A 316 26.90 9.00 -5.77
CA GLN A 316 26.90 10.00 -4.69
C GLN A 316 28.20 9.97 -3.89
N GLY A 317 28.75 8.80 -3.60
CA GLY A 317 30.01 8.66 -2.89
C GLY A 317 31.19 9.25 -3.66
N THR A 318 31.27 8.99 -4.97
CA THR A 318 32.30 9.59 -5.84
C THR A 318 32.13 11.09 -5.97
N LYS A 319 30.89 11.58 -6.10
CA LYS A 319 30.58 13.02 -6.14
C LYS A 319 31.02 13.75 -4.86
N LEU A 320 30.95 13.08 -3.73
CA LEU A 320 31.39 13.60 -2.43
C LEU A 320 32.87 13.32 -2.14
N HIS A 321 33.61 12.74 -3.09
CA HIS A 321 35.02 12.40 -2.95
C HIS A 321 35.33 11.53 -1.70
N LEU A 322 34.42 10.63 -1.33
CA LEU A 322 34.58 9.82 -0.12
C LEU A 322 35.67 8.75 -0.24
N ASP A 323 35.97 8.29 -1.46
CA ASP A 323 37.03 7.34 -1.77
C ASP A 323 37.38 7.44 -3.27
N PRO A 324 38.66 7.24 -3.68
CA PRO A 324 39.02 7.16 -5.09
C PRO A 324 38.41 5.93 -5.80
N ASN A 325 38.11 4.85 -5.08
CA ASN A 325 37.41 3.70 -5.63
C ASN A 325 35.89 3.88 -5.50
N SER A 326 35.16 3.91 -6.62
CA SER A 326 33.71 4.18 -6.64
C SER A 326 32.90 3.24 -5.75
N ARG A 327 33.27 1.95 -5.67
CA ARG A 327 32.61 0.97 -4.82
C ARG A 327 32.77 1.29 -3.34
N LYS A 328 34.00 1.59 -2.90
CA LYS A 328 34.29 2.02 -1.53
C LYS A 328 33.64 3.36 -1.21
N ALA A 329 33.61 4.27 -2.18
CA ALA A 329 32.92 5.55 -2.05
C ALA A 329 31.41 5.32 -1.80
N GLY A 330 30.79 4.38 -2.52
CA GLY A 330 29.41 3.98 -2.31
C GLY A 330 29.14 3.35 -0.95
N MET A 331 30.05 2.52 -0.44
CA MET A 331 29.98 1.98 0.93
C MET A 331 30.01 3.10 1.98
N ARG A 332 30.97 4.03 1.86
CA ARG A 332 31.07 5.18 2.76
C ARG A 332 29.84 6.07 2.68
N TYR A 333 29.30 6.29 1.48
CA TYR A 333 28.07 7.03 1.28
C TYR A 333 26.88 6.34 1.94
N TYR A 334 26.76 5.02 1.82
CA TYR A 334 25.72 4.25 2.52
C TYR A 334 25.78 4.49 4.03
N ASN A 335 26.95 4.32 4.66
CA ASN A 335 27.11 4.53 6.10
C ASN A 335 26.79 5.97 6.53
N LYS A 336 27.25 6.96 5.76
CA LYS A 336 26.92 8.37 5.97
C LYS A 336 25.41 8.59 5.89
N ARG A 337 24.77 8.14 4.81
CA ARG A 337 23.34 8.39 4.56
C ARG A 337 22.43 7.66 5.53
N SER A 338 22.75 6.41 5.89
CA SER A 338 22.05 5.68 6.95
C SER A 338 22.10 6.46 8.27
N SER A 339 23.26 7.01 8.64
CA SER A 339 23.41 7.80 9.88
C SER A 339 22.58 9.08 9.86
N GLU A 340 22.55 9.80 8.74
CA GLU A 340 21.72 11.00 8.57
C GLU A 340 20.23 10.69 8.69
N ILE A 341 19.77 9.61 8.04
CA ILE A 341 18.38 9.16 8.13
C ILE A 341 18.04 8.87 9.59
N MET A 342 18.90 8.13 10.32
CA MET A 342 18.67 7.84 11.73
C MET A 342 18.59 9.11 12.58
N GLN A 343 19.43 10.10 12.30
CA GLN A 343 19.41 11.38 12.99
C GLN A 343 18.10 12.14 12.75
N ILE A 344 17.58 12.14 11.51
CA ILE A 344 16.28 12.75 11.18
C ILE A 344 15.16 12.07 11.99
N TRP A 345 15.10 10.73 11.96
CA TRP A 345 14.09 9.98 12.69
C TRP A 345 14.16 10.23 14.20
N LYS A 346 15.35 10.16 14.80
CA LYS A 346 15.54 10.45 16.24
C LYS A 346 15.18 11.89 16.59
N THR A 347 15.46 12.85 15.71
CA THR A 347 15.08 14.26 15.92
C THR A 347 13.57 14.43 15.93
N VAL A 348 12.86 13.78 15.00
CA VAL A 348 11.39 13.82 14.95
C VAL A 348 10.76 13.17 16.17
N PHE A 349 11.28 12.01 16.62
CA PHE A 349 10.76 11.30 17.79
C PHE A 349 11.14 11.95 19.13
N GLY A 350 12.06 12.93 19.13
CA GLY A 350 12.34 13.82 20.25
C GLY A 350 12.62 13.08 21.56
N SER A 351 11.62 13.03 22.44
CA SER A 351 11.69 12.39 23.77
C SER A 351 11.65 10.86 23.74
N GLN A 352 11.36 10.24 22.59
CA GLN A 352 11.28 8.79 22.42
C GLN A 352 12.28 8.25 21.37
N PRO A 353 13.56 8.66 21.38
CA PRO A 353 14.51 8.29 20.33
C PRO A 353 14.84 6.79 20.35
N ASP A 354 14.65 6.12 21.49
CA ASP A 354 14.87 4.69 21.68
C ASP A 354 13.78 3.80 21.04
N LYS A 355 12.72 4.40 20.48
CA LYS A 355 11.78 3.67 19.61
C LYS A 355 12.40 3.36 18.24
N ILE A 356 13.41 4.11 17.82
CA ILE A 356 14.03 3.96 16.51
C ILE A 356 15.19 2.95 16.60
N VAL A 357 15.03 1.83 15.92
CA VAL A 357 16.04 0.78 15.80
C VAL A 357 16.73 0.92 14.45
N PRO A 358 18.00 1.34 14.42
CA PRO A 358 18.71 1.50 13.17
C PRO A 358 19.16 0.15 12.60
N VAL A 359 19.00 -0.04 11.29
CA VAL A 359 19.45 -1.26 10.59
C VAL A 359 20.48 -0.91 9.53
N TRP A 360 21.66 -1.51 9.69
CA TRP A 360 22.74 -1.49 8.71
C TRP A 360 22.85 -2.86 8.06
N ALA A 361 22.44 -2.96 6.80
CA ALA A 361 22.48 -4.20 6.04
C ALA A 361 23.66 -4.17 5.07
N TRP A 362 24.46 -5.25 5.05
CA TRP A 362 25.54 -5.41 4.09
C TRP A 362 25.81 -6.89 3.78
N GLN A 363 26.48 -7.16 2.65
CA GLN A 363 26.98 -8.50 2.33
C GLN A 363 28.30 -8.76 3.06
N THR A 364 28.29 -9.74 3.95
CA THR A 364 29.43 -10.13 4.82
C THR A 364 30.73 -10.44 4.08
N GLY A 365 30.67 -10.77 2.78
CA GLY A 365 31.85 -10.97 1.93
C GLY A 365 32.69 -9.69 1.68
N TYR A 366 32.17 -8.50 1.99
CA TYR A 366 32.92 -7.24 1.90
C TYR A 366 33.44 -6.85 3.29
N GLN A 367 34.65 -7.30 3.61
CA GLN A 367 35.28 -7.12 4.92
C GLN A 367 35.68 -5.66 5.24
N ASP A 368 35.64 -4.75 4.27
CA ASP A 368 35.95 -3.32 4.45
C ASP A 368 34.81 -2.52 5.12
N TYR A 369 33.73 -3.18 5.57
CA TYR A 369 32.54 -2.53 6.13
C TYR A 369 32.78 -1.83 7.49
N THR A 370 33.77 -2.27 8.26
CA THR A 370 33.98 -1.87 9.66
C THR A 370 35.15 -0.91 9.89
N ARG A 371 35.80 -0.41 8.83
CA ARG A 371 37.00 0.45 8.93
C ARG A 371 36.80 1.87 8.42
#